data_AF-A0A7W3T854-F1
#
_entry.id   AF-A0A7W3T854-F1
#
_cell.length_a   1.000
_cell.length_b   1.000
_cell.length_c   1.000
_cell.angle_alpha   90.00
_cell.angle_beta   90.00
_cell.angle_gamma   90.00
#
_symmetry.space_group_name_H-M   'P 1'
#
loop_
_entity.id
_entity.type
_entity.pdbx_description
1 polymer ?
#
loop_
_entity_poly.entity_id
_entity_poly.type
_entity_poly.pdbx_seq_one_letter_code
_entity_poly.pdbx_strand_id
1 'polypeptide(L)'
;MDKRYEAFCLADPYFYETPARGPARSREGNGNGTGGTSREFPAARRPVPTGWTTGRAGDWLHLHPEGVELPAQGWKIHVSARPGNAAGIAEVIHDYCVPRRLSFKFVPSPHQVYLRNSKYAPREGAGKFATLYPEDTDRLRTVLEELDDLLAGETGPYILSDLRWREGPLYVRYGAFTRRQCRDESGALVPALENAEGELVPDRRQPGFHLPPWVTLPGFLAPALAARNATTVRDLPYRIERALHFSNGGGVYAGTDSRSGEAVVLKEARPHAGLAADGVDAVARLEREAAVLERLDGVESVPRLRDRFTLGDHRFLVMDHLPGRTLNSFFAERHPLLTSRTDRDAIAAYTQWALGIHAAVERAVEALHERGVVFNDLHMFNIMVAPDETSVALLDFETASYPGAETRQLVAHPGFLAPPDRTGPAVDRYALACLRLAMFLPLTSLLGLDRGKAAHLAELASELFPGLPAGFLDAAVAEIEAGSSPTADTTSGPGQGNGGGGG
;
A
#
# COMPACT_ATOMS: atom_id res chain seq x y z
N MET A 1 -6.05 -12.18 4.22
CA MET A 1 -5.72 -12.34 2.80
C MET A 1 -4.37 -11.69 2.56
N ASP A 2 -3.44 -12.39 1.92
CA ASP A 2 -2.11 -11.88 1.61
C ASP A 2 -2.21 -10.76 0.57
N LYS A 3 -2.02 -9.49 0.98
CA LYS A 3 -2.18 -8.31 0.12
C LYS A 3 -1.09 -8.17 -0.96
N ARG A 4 -0.15 -9.10 -1.06
CA ARG A 4 0.90 -9.10 -2.09
C ARG A 4 0.36 -9.13 -3.52
N TYR A 5 -0.90 -9.54 -3.74
CA TYR A 5 -1.54 -9.55 -5.07
C TYR A 5 -1.70 -8.14 -5.67
N GLU A 6 -1.81 -7.08 -4.84
CA GLU A 6 -1.98 -5.71 -5.33
C GLU A 6 -0.80 -5.28 -6.21
N ALA A 7 0.42 -5.71 -5.90
CA ALA A 7 1.60 -5.41 -6.72
C ALA A 7 1.48 -6.00 -8.14
N PHE A 8 0.77 -7.11 -8.30
CA PHE A 8 0.53 -7.75 -9.60
C PHE A 8 -0.59 -7.03 -10.37
N CYS A 9 -1.63 -6.55 -9.68
CA CYS A 9 -2.69 -5.73 -10.28
C CYS A 9 -2.22 -4.32 -10.65
N LEU A 10 -1.21 -3.79 -9.95
CA LEU A 10 -0.54 -2.54 -10.31
C LEU A 10 0.41 -2.72 -11.50
N ALA A 11 0.85 -3.95 -11.78
CA ALA A 11 1.69 -4.26 -12.93
C ALA A 11 0.87 -4.31 -14.22
N ASP A 12 -0.33 -4.92 -14.21
CA ASP A 12 -1.25 -4.92 -15.34
C ASP A 12 -2.72 -4.79 -14.86
N PRO A 13 -3.54 -3.91 -15.48
CA PRO A 13 -4.91 -3.66 -15.03
C PRO A 13 -5.90 -4.80 -15.33
N TYR A 14 -5.54 -5.76 -16.19
CA TYR A 14 -6.42 -6.84 -16.64
C TYR A 14 -5.92 -8.24 -16.24
N PHE A 15 -4.64 -8.41 -15.93
CA PHE A 15 -4.04 -9.70 -15.58
C PHE A 15 -3.13 -9.63 -14.34
N TYR A 16 -2.98 -10.76 -13.64
CA TYR A 16 -1.91 -10.93 -12.67
C TYR A 16 -0.56 -11.01 -13.41
N GLU A 17 0.20 -9.92 -13.42
CA GLU A 17 1.53 -9.89 -14.02
C GLU A 17 2.60 -9.59 -12.97
N THR A 18 3.78 -10.17 -13.17
CA THR A 18 4.92 -10.02 -12.29
C THR A 18 5.39 -8.57 -12.32
N PRO A 19 5.61 -7.90 -11.17
CA PRO A 19 6.16 -6.52 -11.09
C PRO A 19 7.46 -6.26 -11.87
N ALA A 20 8.18 -7.33 -12.25
CA ALA A 20 9.37 -7.26 -13.09
C ALA A 20 9.05 -6.96 -14.57
N ARG A 21 7.83 -7.20 -15.03
CA ARG A 21 7.30 -6.82 -16.34
C ARG A 21 6.45 -5.57 -16.14
N GLY A 22 6.76 -4.49 -16.86
CA GLY A 22 5.97 -3.26 -16.81
C GLY A 22 4.58 -3.44 -17.42
N PRO A 23 3.68 -2.46 -17.27
CA PRO A 23 2.33 -2.52 -17.81
C PRO A 23 2.33 -2.69 -19.32
N ALA A 24 1.73 -3.78 -19.81
CA ALA A 24 1.48 -4.01 -21.21
C ALA A 24 0.34 -3.08 -21.65
N ARG A 25 0.67 -1.93 -22.27
CA ARG A 25 -0.39 -1.13 -22.91
C ARG A 25 -0.91 -1.86 -24.15
N SER A 26 -2.22 -2.14 -24.09
CA SER A 26 -3.18 -2.46 -25.14
C SER A 26 -2.65 -2.54 -26.58
N ARG A 27 -2.86 -3.71 -27.18
CA ARG A 27 -2.86 -3.97 -28.63
C ARG A 27 -3.71 -2.92 -29.36
N GLU A 28 -3.07 -2.04 -30.10
CA GLU A 28 -3.52 -1.54 -31.42
C GLU A 28 -2.35 -0.75 -32.04
N GLY A 29 -1.75 -1.31 -33.08
CA GLY A 29 -0.58 -0.73 -33.75
C GLY A 29 0.40 -1.79 -34.22
N ASN A 30 0.12 -2.36 -35.38
CA ASN A 30 0.93 -3.37 -36.05
C ASN A 30 2.32 -2.81 -36.39
N GLY A 31 3.38 -3.35 -35.78
CA GLY A 31 4.76 -2.92 -36.04
C GLY A 31 5.77 -3.74 -35.25
N ASN A 32 6.54 -4.55 -35.96
CA ASN A 32 7.57 -5.46 -35.47
C ASN A 32 8.61 -4.74 -34.57
N GLY A 33 8.71 -5.09 -33.27
CA GLY A 33 9.73 -4.56 -32.37
C GLY A 33 9.54 -4.93 -30.90
N THR A 34 10.61 -5.46 -30.29
CA THR A 34 10.87 -5.77 -28.86
C THR A 34 9.87 -5.28 -27.80
N GLY A 35 9.46 -6.21 -26.93
CA GLY A 35 8.41 -6.09 -25.91
C GLY A 35 8.38 -4.81 -25.07
N GLY A 36 7.15 -4.40 -24.74
CA GLY A 36 6.82 -3.20 -23.98
C GLY A 36 7.62 -3.06 -22.69
N THR A 37 8.52 -2.09 -22.67
CA THR A 37 9.26 -1.68 -21.47
C THR A 37 8.60 -0.42 -20.92
N SER A 38 8.31 -0.43 -19.61
CA SER A 38 8.27 0.82 -18.85
C SER A 38 9.58 1.57 -19.12
N ARG A 39 9.54 2.89 -19.38
CA ARG A 39 10.75 3.67 -19.71
C ARG A 39 11.78 3.52 -18.59
N GLU A 40 12.86 2.79 -18.86
CA GLU A 40 13.98 2.61 -17.93
C GLU A 40 14.74 3.92 -17.72
N PHE A 41 15.44 4.03 -16.59
CA PHE A 41 16.36 5.16 -16.35
C PHE A 41 17.47 5.19 -17.42
N PRO A 42 18.02 6.37 -17.77
CA PRO A 42 19.12 6.44 -18.73
C PRO A 42 20.34 5.59 -18.31
N ALA A 43 20.70 5.58 -17.02
CA ALA A 43 21.74 4.72 -16.45
C ALA A 43 21.55 3.22 -16.75
N ALA A 44 20.31 2.73 -16.76
CA ALA A 44 20.00 1.32 -17.07
C ALA A 44 20.15 0.97 -18.56
N ARG A 45 20.15 1.98 -19.43
CA ARG A 45 20.28 1.86 -20.88
C ARG A 45 21.70 2.13 -21.39
N ARG A 46 22.63 2.49 -20.50
CA ARG A 46 24.03 2.68 -20.84
C ARG A 46 24.64 1.36 -21.35
N PRO A 47 25.58 1.39 -22.31
CA PRO A 47 26.30 0.20 -22.73
C PRO A 47 27.09 -0.36 -21.53
N VAL A 48 27.21 -1.68 -21.48
CA VAL A 48 28.02 -2.35 -20.45
C VAL A 48 29.47 -1.88 -20.60
N PRO A 49 30.11 -1.33 -19.56
CA PRO A 49 31.49 -0.89 -19.65
C PRO A 49 32.45 -2.05 -19.98
N THR A 50 33.57 -1.76 -20.65
CA THR A 50 34.59 -2.77 -20.95
C THR A 50 35.13 -3.40 -19.67
N GLY A 51 35.20 -4.74 -19.62
CA GLY A 51 35.64 -5.48 -18.43
C GLY A 51 34.57 -5.57 -17.34
N TRP A 52 33.28 -5.48 -17.69
CA TRP A 52 32.14 -5.65 -16.80
C TRP A 52 31.12 -6.62 -17.38
N THR A 53 30.38 -7.25 -16.47
CA THR A 53 29.21 -8.08 -16.76
C THR A 53 27.96 -7.42 -16.20
N THR A 54 26.82 -7.68 -16.83
CA THR A 54 25.51 -7.21 -16.39
C THR A 54 24.52 -8.37 -16.31
N GLY A 55 23.53 -8.28 -15.42
CA GLY A 55 22.49 -9.28 -15.27
C GLY A 55 21.23 -8.73 -14.63
N ARG A 56 20.08 -9.33 -14.93
CA ARG A 56 18.80 -8.98 -14.29
C ARG A 56 18.35 -10.10 -13.37
N ALA A 57 17.98 -9.75 -12.14
CA ALA A 57 17.45 -10.69 -11.16
C ALA A 57 16.34 -10.04 -10.36
N GLY A 58 15.10 -10.48 -10.60
CA GLY A 58 13.91 -9.81 -10.04
C GLY A 58 13.78 -8.38 -10.57
N ASP A 59 13.67 -7.42 -9.67
CA ASP A 59 13.58 -5.98 -9.94
C ASP A 59 14.94 -5.28 -10.06
N TRP A 60 16.06 -6.01 -10.02
CA TRP A 60 17.42 -5.46 -10.01
C TRP A 60 18.13 -5.59 -11.35
N LEU A 61 18.85 -4.54 -11.73
CA LEU A 61 19.92 -4.56 -12.72
C LEU A 61 21.27 -4.60 -11.97
N HIS A 62 22.04 -5.66 -12.21
CA HIS A 62 23.36 -5.89 -11.61
C HIS A 62 24.47 -5.46 -12.57
N LEU A 63 25.53 -4.87 -12.02
CA LEU A 63 26.78 -4.60 -12.72
C LEU A 63 27.94 -5.11 -11.85
N HIS A 64 28.77 -5.95 -12.45
CA HIS A 64 29.88 -6.60 -11.76
C HIS A 64 31.15 -6.54 -12.62
N PRO A 65 32.28 -6.01 -12.11
CA PRO A 65 33.54 -5.95 -12.84
C PRO A 65 34.15 -7.35 -12.98
N GLU A 66 34.62 -7.68 -14.17
CA GLU A 66 35.29 -8.95 -14.43
C GLU A 66 36.58 -9.07 -13.60
N GLY A 67 36.80 -10.22 -12.97
CA GLY A 67 38.01 -10.46 -12.16
C GLY A 67 37.97 -9.85 -10.75
N VAL A 68 36.86 -9.27 -10.31
CA VAL A 68 36.65 -8.90 -8.90
C VAL A 68 35.94 -10.03 -8.18
N GLU A 69 36.58 -10.66 -7.20
CA GLU A 69 35.95 -11.64 -6.35
C GLU A 69 35.37 -10.99 -5.10
N LEU A 70 34.05 -11.09 -4.94
CA LEU A 70 33.36 -10.59 -3.76
C LEU A 70 33.35 -11.64 -2.65
N PRO A 71 33.49 -11.24 -1.37
CA PRO A 71 33.27 -12.16 -0.26
C PRO A 71 31.82 -12.67 -0.29
N ALA A 72 31.57 -13.84 0.30
CA ALA A 72 30.23 -14.41 0.31
C ALA A 72 29.22 -13.56 1.09
N GLN A 73 29.71 -12.79 2.07
CA GLN A 73 28.97 -11.91 2.96
C GLN A 73 29.87 -10.75 3.41
N GLY A 74 29.26 -9.63 3.80
CA GLY A 74 30.00 -8.47 4.25
C GLY A 74 29.09 -7.27 4.53
N TRP A 75 29.72 -6.12 4.76
CA TRP A 75 29.02 -4.85 4.83
C TRP A 75 28.64 -4.37 3.42
N LYS A 76 27.37 -4.07 3.21
CA LYS A 76 26.87 -3.48 1.97
C LYS A 76 26.24 -2.13 2.24
N ILE A 77 26.32 -1.27 1.23
CA ILE A 77 25.70 0.05 1.25
C ILE A 77 24.42 -0.04 0.44
N HIS A 78 23.29 0.34 1.04
CA HIS A 78 22.06 0.56 0.32
C HIS A 78 21.85 2.06 0.14
N VAL A 79 21.35 2.45 -1.02
CA VAL A 79 20.96 3.83 -1.29
C VAL A 79 19.45 3.88 -1.38
N SER A 80 18.83 4.82 -0.68
CA SER A 80 17.41 5.10 -0.79
C SER A 80 17.12 6.13 -1.88
N ALA A 81 15.94 6.04 -2.50
CA ALA A 81 15.51 7.03 -3.48
C ALA A 81 14.00 7.14 -3.53
N ARG A 82 13.52 8.33 -3.91
CA ARG A 82 12.13 8.60 -4.28
C ARG A 82 11.99 8.58 -5.81
N PRO A 83 10.78 8.41 -6.35
CA PRO A 83 10.58 8.43 -7.80
C PRO A 83 11.17 9.67 -8.51
N GLY A 84 11.13 10.83 -7.84
CA GLY A 84 11.61 12.10 -8.41
C GLY A 84 13.13 12.26 -8.52
N ASN A 85 13.95 11.49 -7.78
CA ASN A 85 15.41 11.60 -7.83
C ASN A 85 16.14 10.29 -8.21
N ALA A 86 15.43 9.16 -8.25
CA ALA A 86 16.03 7.86 -8.55
C ALA A 86 16.85 7.85 -9.85
N ALA A 87 16.41 8.57 -10.89
CA ALA A 87 17.15 8.68 -12.14
C ALA A 87 18.53 9.34 -11.93
N GLY A 88 18.59 10.48 -11.24
CA GLY A 88 19.84 11.20 -10.97
C GLY A 88 20.78 10.40 -10.07
N ILE A 89 20.24 9.80 -9.01
CA ILE A 89 21.01 8.93 -8.11
C ILE A 89 21.61 7.74 -8.89
N ALA A 90 20.88 7.16 -9.85
CA ALA A 90 21.40 6.07 -10.69
C ALA A 90 22.63 6.50 -11.50
N GLU A 91 22.61 7.70 -12.08
CA GLU A 91 23.77 8.24 -12.83
C GLU A 91 24.97 8.44 -11.90
N VAL A 92 24.77 9.08 -10.74
CA VAL A 92 25.83 9.31 -9.75
C VAL A 92 26.46 8.00 -9.29
N ILE A 93 25.64 7.00 -8.94
CA ILE A 93 26.12 5.67 -8.54
C ILE A 93 26.91 5.01 -9.67
N HIS A 94 26.39 5.05 -10.90
CA HIS A 94 27.08 4.46 -12.05
C HIS A 94 28.45 5.13 -12.28
N ASP A 95 28.49 6.45 -12.32
CA ASP A 95 29.71 7.24 -12.58
C ASP A 95 30.72 7.16 -11.42
N TYR A 96 30.24 6.91 -10.20
CA TYR A 96 31.09 6.63 -9.05
C TYR A 96 31.69 5.22 -9.09
N CYS A 97 30.85 4.20 -9.28
CA CYS A 97 31.22 2.80 -9.13
C CYS A 97 32.10 2.28 -10.27
N VAL A 98 31.83 2.70 -11.51
CA VAL A 98 32.51 2.14 -12.70
C VAL A 98 34.03 2.42 -12.71
N PRO A 99 34.51 3.67 -12.51
CA PRO A 99 35.95 3.95 -12.44
C PRO A 99 36.63 3.27 -11.25
N ARG A 100 35.87 3.00 -10.18
CA ARG A 100 36.34 2.41 -8.92
C ARG A 100 36.26 0.89 -8.87
N ARG A 101 35.77 0.26 -9.95
CA ARG A 101 35.55 -1.19 -10.05
C ARG A 101 34.72 -1.77 -8.90
N LEU A 102 33.78 -0.98 -8.39
CA LEU A 102 32.91 -1.37 -7.28
C LEU A 102 31.67 -2.09 -7.81
N SER A 103 31.41 -3.31 -7.36
CA SER A 103 30.19 -4.04 -7.75
C SER A 103 28.94 -3.35 -7.20
N PHE A 104 27.89 -3.24 -8.02
CA PHE A 104 26.66 -2.60 -7.60
C PHE A 104 25.44 -3.11 -8.37
N LYS A 105 24.25 -2.81 -7.84
CA LYS A 105 22.98 -3.03 -8.50
C LYS A 105 21.99 -1.95 -8.15
N PHE A 106 21.02 -1.70 -9.02
CA PHE A 106 19.95 -0.74 -8.78
C PHE A 106 18.65 -1.15 -9.46
N VAL A 107 17.54 -0.54 -9.04
CA VAL A 107 16.22 -0.74 -9.65
C VAL A 107 16.15 0.07 -10.95
N PRO A 108 15.97 -0.55 -12.13
CA PRO A 108 16.24 0.11 -13.41
C PRO A 108 15.11 1.01 -13.95
N SER A 109 13.91 1.03 -13.34
CA SER A 109 12.78 1.81 -13.86
C SER A 109 12.01 2.59 -12.79
N PRO A 110 11.40 3.75 -13.16
CA PRO A 110 10.56 4.54 -12.26
C PRO A 110 9.38 3.75 -11.68
N HIS A 111 8.76 2.91 -12.50
CA HIS A 111 7.61 2.09 -12.06
C HIS A 111 8.00 1.10 -10.97
N GLN A 112 9.16 0.43 -11.10
CA GLN A 112 9.64 -0.48 -10.06
C GLN A 112 10.02 0.27 -8.78
N VAL A 113 10.61 1.48 -8.88
CA VAL A 113 10.86 2.34 -7.70
C VAL A 113 9.56 2.71 -7.00
N TYR A 114 8.51 3.05 -7.75
CA TYR A 114 7.18 3.31 -7.21
C TYR A 114 6.62 2.08 -6.49
N LEU A 115 6.60 0.90 -7.12
CA LEU A 115 6.07 -0.33 -6.52
C LEU A 115 6.79 -0.68 -5.22
N ARG A 116 8.10 -0.51 -5.18
CA ARG A 116 8.96 -0.78 -4.01
C ARG A 116 8.69 0.17 -2.83
N ASN A 117 8.10 1.33 -3.10
CA ASN A 117 7.76 2.34 -2.12
C ASN A 117 6.25 2.49 -1.90
N SER A 118 5.40 1.69 -2.56
CA SER A 118 3.94 1.70 -2.42
C SER A 118 3.46 1.40 -0.99
N LYS A 119 2.20 1.75 -0.66
CA LYS A 119 1.59 1.55 0.68
C LYS A 119 1.78 0.15 1.24
N TYR A 120 1.59 -0.89 0.42
CA TYR A 120 1.68 -2.30 0.85
C TYR A 120 2.95 -3.02 0.35
N ALA A 121 3.96 -2.27 -0.10
CA ALA A 121 5.27 -2.84 -0.43
C ALA A 121 5.86 -3.60 0.79
N PRO A 122 6.54 -4.75 0.58
CA PRO A 122 7.23 -5.43 1.66
C PRO A 122 8.25 -4.52 2.35
N ARG A 123 8.11 -4.32 3.67
CA ARG A 123 8.98 -3.45 4.48
C ARG A 123 10.46 -3.86 4.45
N GLU A 124 10.73 -5.13 4.17
CA GLU A 124 12.08 -5.72 4.06
C GLU A 124 12.90 -5.10 2.90
N GLY A 125 12.21 -4.88 1.78
CA GLY A 125 12.78 -4.29 0.58
C GLY A 125 12.62 -2.77 0.57
N ALA A 126 11.49 -2.26 1.05
CA ALA A 126 11.09 -0.88 0.83
C ALA A 126 12.20 0.16 1.07
N GLY A 127 12.27 1.13 0.17
CA GLY A 127 13.28 2.17 0.16
C GLY A 127 14.63 1.79 -0.45
N LYS A 128 15.06 0.52 -0.46
CA LYS A 128 16.36 0.16 -1.09
C LYS A 128 16.28 0.34 -2.61
N PHE A 129 16.90 1.37 -3.14
CA PHE A 129 16.94 1.68 -4.55
C PHE A 129 18.18 1.10 -5.24
N ALA A 130 19.34 1.21 -4.58
CA ALA A 130 20.60 0.65 -5.04
C ALA A 130 21.30 -0.14 -3.92
N THR A 131 22.22 -1.01 -4.29
CA THR A 131 23.12 -1.72 -3.36
C THR A 131 24.52 -1.74 -3.94
N LEU A 132 25.51 -1.32 -3.15
CA LEU A 132 26.93 -1.32 -3.50
C LEU A 132 27.65 -2.30 -2.56
N TYR A 133 28.65 -2.98 -3.11
CA TYR A 133 29.34 -4.09 -2.46
C TYR A 133 30.84 -3.78 -2.30
N PRO A 134 31.23 -3.04 -1.25
CA PRO A 134 32.64 -2.85 -0.93
C PRO A 134 33.28 -4.18 -0.50
N GLU A 135 34.55 -4.36 -0.85
CA GLU A 135 35.30 -5.59 -0.59
C GLU A 135 35.64 -5.77 0.90
N ASP A 136 35.85 -4.66 1.61
CA ASP A 136 36.22 -4.64 3.03
C ASP A 136 35.70 -3.39 3.77
N THR A 137 36.02 -3.30 5.06
CA THR A 137 35.58 -2.22 5.96
C THR A 137 36.22 -0.86 5.65
N ASP A 138 37.45 -0.84 5.13
CA ASP A 138 38.14 0.41 4.79
C ASP A 138 37.57 0.98 3.49
N ARG A 139 37.28 0.10 2.53
CA ARG A 139 36.57 0.46 1.31
C ARG A 139 35.15 0.91 1.60
N LEU A 140 34.44 0.24 2.52
CA LEU A 140 33.12 0.67 3.00
C LEU A 140 33.16 2.12 3.48
N ARG A 141 34.13 2.47 4.34
CA ARG A 141 34.27 3.83 4.86
C ARG A 141 34.50 4.84 3.75
N THR A 142 35.46 4.56 2.86
CA THR A 142 35.81 5.44 1.74
C THR A 142 34.60 5.71 0.85
N VAL A 143 33.86 4.64 0.51
CA VAL A 143 32.66 4.76 -0.35
C VAL A 143 31.56 5.55 0.34
N LEU A 144 31.35 5.36 1.63
CA LEU A 144 30.36 6.14 2.40
C LEU A 144 30.72 7.62 2.47
N GLU A 145 31.98 7.95 2.75
CA GLU A 145 32.43 9.34 2.84
C GLU A 145 32.34 10.05 1.48
N GLU A 146 32.83 9.43 0.39
CA GLU A 146 32.81 10.05 -0.93
C GLU A 146 31.39 10.16 -1.54
N LEU A 147 30.52 9.15 -1.34
CA LEU A 147 29.15 9.21 -1.86
C LEU A 147 28.24 10.13 -1.04
N ASP A 148 28.51 10.36 0.24
CA ASP A 148 27.76 11.31 1.06
C ASP A 148 27.83 12.71 0.46
N ASP A 149 29.03 13.13 0.03
CA ASP A 149 29.24 14.40 -0.64
C ASP A 149 28.55 14.48 -2.01
N LEU A 150 28.64 13.41 -2.81
CA LEU A 150 28.05 13.36 -4.16
C LEU A 150 26.52 13.28 -4.16
N LEU A 151 25.93 12.76 -3.07
CA LEU A 151 24.49 12.61 -2.90
C LEU A 151 23.92 13.61 -1.87
N ALA A 152 24.68 14.64 -1.53
CA ALA A 152 24.27 15.65 -0.56
C ALA A 152 22.94 16.30 -0.95
N GLY A 153 21.98 16.31 -0.03
CA GLY A 153 20.64 16.87 -0.23
C GLY A 153 19.66 15.92 -0.93
N GLU A 154 20.09 14.76 -1.40
CA GLU A 154 19.18 13.75 -1.93
C GLU A 154 18.40 13.08 -0.80
N THR A 155 17.08 12.90 -1.01
CA THR A 155 16.19 12.31 -0.01
C THR A 155 15.58 10.99 -0.48
N GLY A 156 15.24 10.15 0.48
CA GLY A 156 14.58 8.88 0.23
C GLY A 156 13.94 8.33 1.51
N PRO A 157 13.09 7.32 1.39
CA PRO A 157 12.45 6.69 2.54
C PRO A 157 13.49 6.00 3.44
N TYR A 158 13.26 6.07 4.76
CA TYR A 158 14.13 5.43 5.75
C TYR A 158 14.17 3.91 5.57
N ILE A 159 15.36 3.30 5.47
CA ILE A 159 15.50 1.84 5.36
C ILE A 159 15.54 1.22 6.77
N LEU A 160 14.43 0.56 7.14
CA LEU A 160 14.17 0.11 8.51
C LEU A 160 15.16 -0.95 9.04
N SER A 161 15.81 -1.70 8.15
CA SER A 161 16.72 -2.79 8.52
C SER A 161 18.19 -2.37 8.65
N ASP A 162 18.50 -1.10 8.40
CA ASP A 162 19.86 -0.63 8.16
C ASP A 162 20.19 0.58 9.06
N LEU A 163 21.49 0.86 9.22
CA LEU A 163 21.96 2.09 9.86
C LEU A 163 22.00 3.21 8.83
N ARG A 164 21.31 4.32 9.08
CA ARG A 164 21.42 5.54 8.27
C ARG A 164 22.82 6.13 8.45
N TRP A 165 23.53 6.33 7.34
CA TRP A 165 24.77 7.08 7.35
C TRP A 165 24.43 8.57 7.32
N ARG A 166 24.74 9.28 8.41
CA ARG A 166 24.48 10.72 8.56
C ARG A 166 23.01 11.05 8.25
N GLU A 167 22.76 11.99 7.33
CA GLU A 167 21.43 12.40 6.91
C GLU A 167 20.85 11.55 5.76
N GLY A 168 21.52 10.46 5.37
CA GLY A 168 21.17 9.70 4.18
C GLY A 168 21.57 10.42 2.87
N PRO A 169 21.25 9.86 1.70
CA PRO A 169 20.37 8.72 1.47
C PRO A 169 21.05 7.34 1.59
N LEU A 170 22.27 7.31 2.14
CA LEU A 170 23.08 6.10 2.33
C LEU A 170 22.71 5.35 3.62
N TYR A 171 22.68 4.03 3.52
CA TYR A 171 22.37 3.11 4.61
C TYR A 171 23.30 1.92 4.59
N VAL A 172 23.62 1.37 5.75
CA VAL A 172 24.63 0.30 5.88
C VAL A 172 24.06 -0.88 6.65
N ARG A 173 24.36 -2.08 6.16
CA ARG A 173 24.01 -3.34 6.82
C ARG A 173 25.00 -4.44 6.48
N TYR A 174 25.25 -5.32 7.45
CA TYR A 174 25.94 -6.59 7.21
C TYR A 174 24.96 -7.62 6.63
N GLY A 175 25.33 -8.29 5.53
CA GLY A 175 24.45 -9.26 4.88
C GLY A 175 25.14 -10.12 3.84
N ALA A 176 24.42 -11.11 3.33
CA ALA A 176 24.91 -11.97 2.26
C ALA A 176 25.07 -11.19 0.94
N PHE A 177 26.16 -11.47 0.23
CA PHE A 177 26.45 -10.97 -1.13
C PHE A 177 26.05 -12.03 -2.16
N THR A 178 26.32 -13.30 -1.85
CA THR A 178 25.93 -14.45 -2.65
C THR A 178 24.61 -15.03 -2.16
N ARG A 179 23.84 -15.67 -3.06
CA ARG A 179 22.59 -16.31 -2.69
C ARG A 179 22.89 -17.63 -1.97
N ARG A 180 22.76 -17.62 -0.65
CA ARG A 180 22.81 -18.81 0.22
C ARG A 180 21.50 -18.93 0.97
N GLN A 181 21.08 -20.17 1.25
CA GLN A 181 19.82 -20.43 1.95
C GLN A 181 20.00 -21.49 3.03
N CYS A 182 19.26 -21.34 4.12
CA CYS A 182 19.12 -22.34 5.19
C CYS A 182 17.64 -22.48 5.55
N ARG A 183 17.30 -23.46 6.39
CA ARG A 183 15.95 -23.55 6.95
C ARG A 183 15.87 -22.72 8.23
N ASP A 184 14.79 -21.98 8.41
CA ASP A 184 14.50 -21.32 9.68
C ASP A 184 13.81 -22.29 10.67
N GLU A 185 13.44 -21.78 11.86
CA GLU A 185 12.77 -22.53 12.92
C GLU A 185 11.42 -23.14 12.48
N SER A 186 10.78 -22.57 11.45
CA SER A 186 9.54 -23.09 10.85
C SER A 186 9.78 -24.12 9.74
N GLY A 187 11.05 -24.36 9.39
CA GLY A 187 11.47 -25.20 8.27
C GLY A 187 11.44 -24.50 6.91
N ALA A 188 11.15 -23.20 6.84
CA ALA A 188 11.10 -22.46 5.58
C ALA A 188 12.51 -22.14 5.06
N LEU A 189 12.71 -22.20 3.74
CA LEU A 189 13.99 -21.81 3.12
C LEU A 189 14.13 -20.28 3.10
N VAL A 190 15.09 -19.77 3.87
CA VAL A 190 15.36 -18.34 4.03
C VAL A 190 16.79 -18.01 3.59
N PRO A 191 17.09 -16.76 3.20
CA PRO A 191 18.47 -16.32 2.97
C PRO A 191 19.34 -16.55 4.21
N ALA A 192 20.61 -16.89 4.01
CA ALA A 192 21.51 -17.26 5.09
C ALA A 192 22.82 -16.46 5.12
N LEU A 193 23.36 -16.30 6.32
CA LEU A 193 24.74 -15.91 6.63
C LEU A 193 25.50 -17.13 7.13
N GLU A 194 26.82 -17.11 7.02
CA GLU A 194 27.74 -18.05 7.64
C GLU A 194 28.24 -17.45 8.97
N ASN A 195 28.10 -18.19 10.07
CA ASN A 195 28.64 -17.81 11.38
C ASN A 195 30.16 -18.06 11.46
N ALA A 196 30.77 -17.81 12.63
CA ALA A 196 32.21 -17.99 12.81
C ALA A 196 32.65 -19.48 12.73
N GLU A 197 31.70 -20.39 12.91
CA GLU A 197 31.88 -21.84 12.88
C GLU A 197 31.65 -22.46 11.48
N GLY A 198 31.28 -21.64 10.48
CA GLY A 198 31.00 -22.10 9.12
C GLY A 198 29.57 -22.58 8.87
N GLU A 199 28.67 -22.43 9.85
CA GLU A 199 27.28 -22.87 9.77
C GLU A 199 26.38 -21.79 9.14
N LEU A 200 25.44 -22.23 8.31
CA LEU A 200 24.46 -21.34 7.69
C LEU A 200 23.31 -21.05 8.65
N VAL A 201 23.16 -19.78 9.01
CA VAL A 201 22.12 -19.28 9.90
C VAL A 201 21.25 -18.22 9.19
N PRO A 202 19.98 -18.05 9.58
CA PRO A 202 19.07 -17.10 8.91
C PRO A 202 19.60 -15.65 8.88
N ASP A 203 19.65 -15.06 7.68
CA ASP A 203 19.87 -13.62 7.47
C ASP A 203 18.58 -12.86 7.83
N ARG A 204 18.45 -12.44 9.09
CA ARG A 204 17.25 -11.78 9.61
C ARG A 204 17.07 -10.41 8.98
N ARG A 205 16.04 -10.22 8.15
CA ARG A 205 15.79 -8.97 7.41
C ARG A 205 14.58 -8.15 7.91
N GLN A 206 14.09 -8.48 9.09
CA GLN A 206 12.94 -7.81 9.72
C GLN A 206 13.23 -6.32 9.99
N PRO A 207 12.18 -5.48 10.15
CA PRO A 207 12.35 -4.09 10.59
C PRO A 207 13.14 -4.02 11.90
N GLY A 208 14.19 -3.20 11.92
CA GLY A 208 15.17 -3.16 13.01
C GLY A 208 16.58 -3.42 12.50
N PHE A 209 17.56 -2.74 13.11
CA PHE A 209 18.96 -3.03 12.83
C PHE A 209 19.40 -4.23 13.68
N HIS A 210 19.89 -5.28 13.03
CA HIS A 210 20.39 -6.48 13.68
C HIS A 210 21.83 -6.74 13.24
N LEU A 211 22.75 -6.64 14.19
CA LEU A 211 24.14 -7.01 13.99
C LEU A 211 24.31 -8.49 14.38
N PRO A 212 24.84 -9.36 13.50
CA PRO A 212 25.14 -10.73 13.88
C PRO A 212 26.15 -10.76 15.05
N PRO A 213 26.00 -11.66 16.04
CA PRO A 213 26.85 -11.68 17.24
C PRO A 213 28.36 -11.82 16.98
N TRP A 214 28.74 -12.45 15.87
CA TRP A 214 30.14 -12.65 15.47
C TRP A 214 30.72 -11.48 14.65
N VAL A 215 29.92 -10.46 14.33
CA VAL A 215 30.36 -9.29 13.55
C VAL A 215 30.60 -8.12 14.50
N THR A 216 31.82 -7.57 14.47
CA THR A 216 32.14 -6.35 15.20
C THR A 216 31.68 -5.13 14.41
N LEU A 217 31.01 -4.18 15.07
CA LEU A 217 30.61 -2.92 14.45
C LEU A 217 31.85 -2.05 14.19
N PRO A 218 32.11 -1.62 12.94
CA PRO A 218 33.15 -0.64 12.65
C PRO A 218 32.96 0.64 13.46
N GLY A 219 34.03 1.16 14.08
CA GLY A 219 33.95 2.29 15.01
C GLY A 219 33.32 3.55 14.40
N PHE A 220 33.52 3.80 13.10
CA PHE A 220 32.92 4.93 12.40
C PHE A 220 31.40 4.82 12.21
N LEU A 221 30.81 3.63 12.37
CA LEU A 221 29.35 3.43 12.37
C LEU A 221 28.71 3.59 13.76
N ALA A 222 29.51 3.71 14.83
CA ALA A 222 28.99 3.88 16.19
C ALA A 222 28.08 5.12 16.34
N PRO A 223 28.39 6.29 15.75
CA PRO A 223 27.48 7.45 15.78
C PRO A 223 26.12 7.16 15.11
N ALA A 224 26.10 6.43 14.00
CA ALA A 224 24.86 6.05 13.31
C ALA A 224 24.00 5.11 14.17
N LEU A 225 24.63 4.16 14.87
CA LEU A 225 23.92 3.29 15.82
C LEU A 225 23.40 4.09 17.03
N ALA A 226 24.19 5.01 17.57
CA ALA A 226 23.78 5.87 18.67
C ALA A 226 22.59 6.76 18.30
N ALA A 227 22.62 7.41 17.12
CA ALA A 227 21.52 8.23 16.60
C ALA A 227 20.24 7.42 16.46
N ARG A 228 20.33 6.20 15.93
CA ARG A 228 19.18 5.28 15.84
C ARG A 228 18.61 4.95 17.23
N ASN A 229 19.47 4.66 18.21
CA ASN A 229 19.05 4.27 19.55
C ASN A 229 18.56 5.45 20.41
N ALA A 230 18.91 6.69 20.06
CA ALA A 230 18.45 7.90 20.73
C ALA A 230 16.96 8.18 20.50
N THR A 231 16.38 7.66 19.42
CA THR A 231 14.94 7.77 19.17
C THR A 231 14.19 6.82 20.10
N THR A 232 13.59 7.36 21.17
CA THR A 232 12.81 6.56 22.13
C THR A 232 11.39 7.11 22.28
N VAL A 233 10.46 6.22 22.64
CA VAL A 233 9.07 6.59 22.95
C VAL A 233 8.88 6.97 24.42
N ARG A 234 9.96 7.00 25.23
CA ARG A 234 9.86 7.13 26.70
C ARG A 234 9.33 8.49 27.14
N ASP A 235 9.63 9.54 26.38
CA ASP A 235 9.26 10.92 26.70
C ASP A 235 7.91 11.31 26.08
N LEU A 236 7.25 10.40 25.37
CA LEU A 236 5.93 10.66 24.81
C LEU A 236 4.86 10.52 25.90
N PRO A 237 3.83 11.39 25.92
CA PRO A 237 2.68 11.25 26.81
C PRO A 237 1.71 10.14 26.32
N TYR A 238 2.24 9.13 25.63
CA TYR A 238 1.46 8.05 25.01
C TYR A 238 2.13 6.71 25.27
N ARG A 239 1.39 5.79 25.89
CA ARG A 239 1.81 4.40 26.03
C ARG A 239 1.25 3.60 24.87
N ILE A 240 2.12 3.14 23.97
CA ILE A 240 1.75 2.22 22.89
C ILE A 240 1.54 0.82 23.49
N GLU A 241 0.38 0.23 23.27
CA GLU A 241 0.01 -1.08 23.83
C GLU A 241 0.20 -2.19 22.80
N ARG A 242 -0.26 -1.96 21.56
CA ARG A 242 -0.15 -2.94 20.47
C ARG A 242 -0.28 -2.28 19.11
N ALA A 243 0.35 -2.88 18.11
CA ALA A 243 0.10 -2.54 16.72
C ALA A 243 -1.25 -3.11 16.25
N LEU A 244 -2.06 -2.29 15.60
CA LEU A 244 -3.30 -2.66 14.93
C LEU A 244 -3.04 -3.07 13.48
N HIS A 245 -2.17 -2.32 12.80
CA HIS A 245 -1.87 -2.55 11.39
C HIS A 245 -0.48 -2.02 11.03
N PHE A 246 0.19 -2.67 10.08
CA PHE A 246 1.43 -2.18 9.50
C PHE A 246 1.31 -2.09 7.97
N SER A 247 1.82 -0.99 7.44
CA SER A 247 2.07 -0.78 6.02
C SER A 247 3.51 -0.33 5.80
N ASN A 248 3.93 -0.17 4.55
CA ASN A 248 5.18 0.54 4.26
C ASN A 248 5.07 2.04 4.60
N GLY A 249 3.86 2.62 4.54
CA GLY A 249 3.64 4.01 4.94
C GLY A 249 3.84 4.28 6.44
N GLY A 250 3.83 3.24 7.28
CA GLY A 250 3.89 3.35 8.74
C GLY A 250 2.93 2.38 9.42
N GLY A 251 2.79 2.49 10.73
CA GLY A 251 1.89 1.68 11.55
C GLY A 251 0.67 2.43 12.09
N VAL A 252 -0.33 1.66 12.49
CA VAL A 252 -1.46 2.13 13.31
C VAL A 252 -1.38 1.40 14.64
N TYR A 253 -1.45 2.12 15.74
CA TYR A 253 -1.21 1.60 17.08
C TYR A 253 -2.36 1.95 18.01
N ALA A 254 -2.78 1.00 18.85
CA ALA A 254 -3.61 1.31 20.00
C ALA A 254 -2.72 1.71 21.18
N GLY A 255 -3.15 2.70 21.93
CA GLY A 255 -2.43 3.18 23.09
C GLY A 255 -3.31 3.88 24.10
N THR A 256 -2.67 4.42 25.13
CA THR A 256 -3.29 5.25 26.16
C THR A 256 -2.59 6.58 26.23
N ASP A 257 -3.35 7.68 26.31
CA ASP A 257 -2.80 8.97 26.73
C ASP A 257 -2.48 8.92 28.22
N SER A 258 -1.22 9.07 28.60
CA SER A 258 -0.80 8.96 30.00
C SER A 258 -1.22 10.16 30.85
N ARG A 259 -1.64 11.26 30.23
CA ARG A 259 -2.10 12.48 30.91
C ARG A 259 -3.56 12.34 31.36
N SER A 260 -4.41 11.75 30.53
CA SER A 260 -5.86 11.60 30.80
C SER A 260 -6.29 10.18 31.17
N GLY A 261 -5.49 9.16 30.83
CA GLY A 261 -5.85 7.76 30.98
C GLY A 261 -6.77 7.22 29.88
N GLU A 262 -7.10 8.03 28.88
CA GLU A 262 -8.02 7.66 27.81
C GLU A 262 -7.35 6.81 26.72
N ALA A 263 -8.14 5.91 26.10
CA ALA A 263 -7.70 5.12 24.96
C ALA A 263 -7.58 5.98 23.69
N VAL A 264 -6.49 5.78 22.95
CA VAL A 264 -6.17 6.53 21.72
C VAL A 264 -5.69 5.60 20.61
N VAL A 265 -5.77 6.08 19.38
CA VAL A 265 -5.11 5.49 18.22
C VAL A 265 -4.02 6.43 17.74
N LEU A 266 -2.82 5.89 17.50
CA LEU A 266 -1.70 6.61 16.90
C LEU A 266 -1.48 6.08 15.47
N LYS A 267 -1.55 6.96 14.48
CA LYS A 267 -1.16 6.67 13.09
C LYS A 267 0.22 7.25 12.83
N GLU A 268 1.13 6.42 12.34
CA GLU A 268 2.48 6.79 11.94
C GLU A 268 2.55 6.94 10.41
N ALA A 269 3.22 8.00 9.96
CA ALA A 269 3.59 8.21 8.57
C ALA A 269 5.10 8.36 8.41
N ARG A 270 5.66 7.53 7.53
CA ARG A 270 7.06 7.51 7.15
C ARG A 270 7.29 8.43 5.94
N PRO A 271 8.19 9.42 6.03
CA PRO A 271 8.51 10.29 4.90
C PRO A 271 8.92 9.48 3.65
N HIS A 272 8.42 9.90 2.48
CA HIS A 272 8.75 9.34 1.16
C HIS A 272 8.40 7.85 0.97
N ALA A 273 7.72 7.22 1.92
CA ALA A 273 7.29 5.84 1.88
C ALA A 273 5.76 5.76 1.79
N GLY A 274 5.27 4.56 1.45
CA GLY A 274 3.84 4.29 1.37
C GLY A 274 3.12 5.13 0.32
N LEU A 275 3.68 5.20 -0.88
CA LEU A 275 3.09 5.90 -2.01
C LEU A 275 1.71 5.31 -2.34
N ALA A 276 0.71 6.18 -2.46
CA ALA A 276 -0.59 5.85 -3.03
C ALA A 276 -0.53 5.91 -4.57
N ALA A 277 -1.60 5.51 -5.26
CA ALA A 277 -1.62 5.43 -6.73
C ALA A 277 -1.38 6.78 -7.44
N ASP A 278 -1.68 7.88 -6.76
CA ASP A 278 -1.39 9.26 -7.21
C ASP A 278 0.07 9.68 -6.98
N GLY A 279 0.90 8.81 -6.38
CA GLY A 279 2.29 9.07 -6.04
C GLY A 279 2.49 9.87 -4.75
N VAL A 280 1.42 10.17 -4.01
CA VAL A 280 1.49 10.92 -2.74
C VAL A 280 1.99 9.99 -1.62
N ASP A 281 2.96 10.47 -0.83
CA ASP A 281 3.54 9.70 0.27
C ASP A 281 2.67 9.67 1.53
N ALA A 282 3.07 8.83 2.49
CA ALA A 282 2.31 8.66 3.73
C ALA A 282 2.22 9.93 4.56
N VAL A 283 3.23 10.80 4.54
CA VAL A 283 3.22 12.04 5.34
C VAL A 283 2.21 13.01 4.78
N ALA A 284 2.22 13.25 3.46
CA ALA A 284 1.24 14.13 2.83
C ALA A 284 -0.19 13.62 2.99
N ARG A 285 -0.41 12.29 2.98
CA ARG A 285 -1.73 11.70 3.27
C ARG A 285 -2.15 11.89 4.74
N LEU A 286 -1.23 11.69 5.69
CA LEU A 286 -1.53 11.89 7.12
C LEU A 286 -1.83 13.35 7.45
N GLU A 287 -1.12 14.29 6.82
CA GLU A 287 -1.34 15.73 6.97
C GLU A 287 -2.70 16.16 6.40
N ARG A 288 -3.12 15.59 5.27
CA ARG A 288 -4.47 15.79 4.71
C ARG A 288 -5.53 15.26 5.66
N GLU A 289 -5.34 14.05 6.19
CA GLU A 289 -6.24 13.46 7.18
C GLU A 289 -6.36 14.35 8.43
N ALA A 290 -5.23 14.86 8.96
CA ALA A 290 -5.24 15.77 10.09
C ALA A 290 -6.10 17.02 9.82
N ALA A 291 -5.91 17.67 8.65
CA ALA A 291 -6.67 18.86 8.27
C ALA A 291 -8.17 18.57 8.09
N VAL A 292 -8.53 17.37 7.64
CA VAL A 292 -9.92 16.92 7.54
C VAL A 292 -10.53 16.70 8.93
N LEU A 293 -9.81 16.00 9.83
CA LEU A 293 -10.27 15.77 11.20
C LEU A 293 -10.43 17.09 11.99
N GLU A 294 -9.52 18.06 11.81
CA GLU A 294 -9.64 19.40 12.40
C GLU A 294 -10.94 20.10 11.95
N ARG A 295 -11.29 19.99 10.66
CA ARG A 295 -12.52 20.59 10.12
C ARG A 295 -13.80 19.88 10.57
N LEU A 296 -13.71 18.57 10.78
CA LEU A 296 -14.81 17.72 11.23
C LEU A 296 -14.92 17.67 12.75
N ASP A 297 -14.19 18.50 13.50
CA ASP A 297 -14.30 18.55 14.95
C ASP A 297 -15.75 18.81 15.39
N GLY A 298 -16.16 18.07 16.42
CA GLY A 298 -17.53 18.05 16.93
C GLY A 298 -18.54 17.22 16.13
N VAL A 299 -18.17 16.55 15.03
CA VAL A 299 -19.05 15.58 14.35
C VAL A 299 -18.97 14.24 15.08
N GLU A 300 -20.10 13.75 15.60
CA GLU A 300 -20.16 12.55 16.46
C GLU A 300 -19.63 11.27 15.78
N SER A 301 -19.84 11.13 14.47
CA SER A 301 -19.40 9.97 13.67
C SER A 301 -17.92 10.03 13.25
N VAL A 302 -17.13 10.97 13.76
CA VAL A 302 -15.74 11.21 13.37
C VAL A 302 -14.84 11.17 14.61
N PRO A 303 -13.70 10.46 14.60
CA PRO A 303 -12.78 10.48 15.72
C PRO A 303 -12.15 11.86 15.87
N ARG A 304 -12.07 12.39 17.10
CA ARG A 304 -11.41 13.67 17.35
C ARG A 304 -9.91 13.55 17.12
N LEU A 305 -9.34 14.56 16.46
CA LEU A 305 -7.90 14.79 16.46
C LEU A 305 -7.45 15.24 17.85
N ARG A 306 -6.51 14.51 18.47
CA ARG A 306 -5.99 14.82 19.81
C ARG A 306 -4.64 15.51 19.79
N ASP A 307 -3.72 15.05 18.95
CA ASP A 307 -2.33 15.52 18.95
C ASP A 307 -1.61 15.19 17.64
N ARG A 308 -0.52 15.90 17.38
CA ARG A 308 0.36 15.76 16.21
C ARG A 308 1.80 15.97 16.65
N PHE A 309 2.66 14.99 16.40
CA PHE A 309 4.07 15.10 16.78
C PHE A 309 4.99 14.38 15.78
N THR A 310 6.29 14.60 15.96
CA THR A 310 7.35 13.94 15.20
C THR A 310 8.20 13.09 16.12
N LEU A 311 8.52 11.87 15.71
CA LEU A 311 9.47 11.00 16.38
C LEU A 311 10.32 10.27 15.33
N GLY A 312 11.65 10.43 15.41
CA GLY A 312 12.58 9.77 14.48
C GLY A 312 12.28 10.07 13.01
N ASP A 313 12.05 11.35 12.69
CA ASP A 313 11.60 11.87 11.39
C ASP A 313 10.22 11.41 10.91
N HIS A 314 9.56 10.50 11.61
CA HIS A 314 8.21 10.05 11.27
C HIS A 314 7.17 10.99 11.88
N ARG A 315 6.06 11.18 11.17
CA ARG A 315 4.91 11.96 11.65
C ARG A 315 3.92 11.05 12.35
N PHE A 316 3.37 11.52 13.46
CA PHE A 316 2.35 10.82 14.23
C PHE A 316 1.10 11.68 14.35
N LEU A 317 -0.04 11.04 14.12
CA LEU A 317 -1.38 11.60 14.32
C LEU A 317 -2.04 10.81 15.44
N VAL A 318 -2.48 11.49 16.49
CA VAL A 318 -3.20 10.86 17.61
C VAL A 318 -4.67 11.23 17.52
N MET A 319 -5.53 10.23 17.57
CA MET A 319 -6.98 10.41 17.51
C MET A 319 -7.69 9.54 18.55
N ASP A 320 -8.99 9.80 18.74
CA ASP A 320 -9.84 8.97 19.59
C ASP A 320 -9.75 7.49 19.20
N HIS A 321 -9.71 6.61 20.21
CA HIS A 321 -10.00 5.20 20.00
C HIS A 321 -11.52 5.00 19.93
N LEU A 322 -12.02 4.55 18.78
CA LEU A 322 -13.43 4.26 18.58
C LEU A 322 -13.75 2.84 19.08
N PRO A 323 -14.62 2.68 20.10
CA PRO A 323 -15.02 1.36 20.57
C PRO A 323 -15.89 0.65 19.53
N GLY A 324 -15.94 -0.68 19.59
CA GLY A 324 -16.77 -1.50 18.71
C GLY A 324 -15.97 -2.27 17.69
N ARG A 325 -16.60 -2.61 16.57
CA ARG A 325 -16.04 -3.49 15.53
C ARG A 325 -16.40 -2.98 14.14
N THR A 326 -15.55 -3.27 13.15
CA THR A 326 -15.84 -2.86 11.76
C THR A 326 -17.12 -3.53 11.26
N LEU A 327 -17.90 -2.84 10.42
CA LEU A 327 -19.14 -3.34 9.85
C LEU A 327 -18.94 -4.69 9.13
N ASN A 328 -17.83 -4.85 8.41
CA ASN A 328 -17.47 -6.12 7.76
C ASN A 328 -17.37 -7.30 8.74
N SER A 329 -16.98 -7.09 10.00
CA SER A 329 -16.89 -8.15 11.00
C SER A 329 -18.26 -8.71 11.41
N PHE A 330 -19.31 -7.89 11.34
CA PHE A 330 -20.68 -8.34 11.62
C PHE A 330 -21.23 -9.24 10.52
N PHE A 331 -20.78 -9.07 9.28
CA PHE A 331 -21.20 -9.94 8.18
C PHE A 331 -20.84 -11.40 8.44
N ALA A 332 -19.60 -11.68 8.87
CA ALA A 332 -19.13 -13.04 9.11
C ALA A 332 -19.86 -13.76 10.27
N GLU A 333 -20.41 -13.02 11.22
CA GLU A 333 -20.99 -13.58 12.45
C GLU A 333 -22.51 -13.54 12.49
N ARG A 334 -23.13 -12.54 11.87
CA ARG A 334 -24.57 -12.25 11.97
C ARG A 334 -25.34 -12.59 10.70
N HIS A 335 -24.67 -12.68 9.55
CA HIS A 335 -25.40 -12.76 8.29
C HIS A 335 -26.21 -14.07 8.20
N PRO A 336 -27.55 -14.00 8.07
CA PRO A 336 -28.43 -15.16 8.24
C PRO A 336 -28.18 -16.27 7.20
N LEU A 337 -27.65 -15.92 6.03
CA LEU A 337 -27.33 -16.87 4.95
C LEU A 337 -25.98 -17.59 5.14
N LEU A 338 -25.20 -17.25 6.17
CA LEU A 338 -23.96 -17.96 6.51
C LEU A 338 -24.16 -19.05 7.57
N THR A 339 -25.40 -19.22 8.04
CA THR A 339 -25.75 -20.19 9.07
C THR A 339 -26.40 -21.43 8.45
N SER A 340 -26.23 -22.60 9.08
CA SER A 340 -26.77 -23.88 8.58
C SER A 340 -28.29 -24.02 8.74
N ARG A 341 -28.91 -23.18 9.56
CA ARG A 341 -30.37 -23.09 9.73
C ARG A 341 -30.77 -21.62 9.81
N THR A 342 -31.34 -21.13 8.71
CA THR A 342 -31.86 -19.77 8.66
C THR A 342 -33.29 -19.75 9.21
N ASP A 343 -33.50 -19.04 10.31
CA ASP A 343 -34.82 -18.75 10.85
C ASP A 343 -35.37 -17.44 10.26
N ARG A 344 -36.69 -17.36 10.06
CA ARG A 344 -37.39 -16.17 9.54
C ARG A 344 -37.22 -14.98 10.48
N ASP A 345 -37.25 -15.23 11.79
CA ASP A 345 -37.08 -14.17 12.80
C ASP A 345 -35.65 -13.62 12.78
N ALA A 346 -34.65 -14.48 12.53
CA ALA A 346 -33.27 -14.04 12.35
C ALA A 346 -33.08 -13.19 11.09
N ILE A 347 -33.73 -13.54 9.97
CA ILE A 347 -33.75 -12.71 8.75
C ILE A 347 -34.39 -11.36 9.05
N ALA A 348 -35.55 -11.34 9.72
CA ALA A 348 -36.26 -10.09 10.04
C ALA A 348 -35.43 -9.18 10.96
N ALA A 349 -34.83 -9.74 12.02
CA ALA A 349 -33.97 -9.01 12.94
C ALA A 349 -32.70 -8.48 12.27
N TYR A 350 -32.08 -9.28 11.40
CA TYR A 350 -30.95 -8.83 10.57
C TYR A 350 -31.36 -7.69 9.65
N THR A 351 -32.51 -7.82 8.97
CA THR A 351 -33.01 -6.81 8.04
C THR A 351 -33.21 -5.48 8.74
N GLN A 352 -33.89 -5.47 9.89
CA GLN A 352 -34.10 -4.25 10.69
C GLN A 352 -32.77 -3.62 11.13
N TRP A 353 -31.84 -4.44 11.61
CA TRP A 353 -30.51 -3.97 12.00
C TRP A 353 -29.75 -3.37 10.81
N ALA A 354 -29.74 -4.05 9.66
CA ALA A 354 -29.04 -3.60 8.46
C ALA A 354 -29.59 -2.27 7.94
N LEU A 355 -30.92 -2.08 7.97
CA LEU A 355 -31.57 -0.82 7.63
C LEU A 355 -31.18 0.30 8.61
N GLY A 356 -31.15 0.02 9.91
CA GLY A 356 -30.74 0.97 10.94
C GLY A 356 -29.28 1.43 10.77
N ILE A 357 -28.37 0.48 10.53
CA ILE A 357 -26.96 0.76 10.26
C ILE A 357 -26.78 1.54 8.95
N HIS A 358 -27.47 1.16 7.86
CA HIS A 358 -27.41 1.90 6.60
C HIS A 358 -27.89 3.35 6.76
N ALA A 359 -28.94 3.58 7.56
CA ALA A 359 -29.41 4.94 7.85
C ALA A 359 -28.43 5.73 8.73
N ALA A 360 -27.74 5.08 9.68
CA ALA A 360 -26.69 5.72 10.49
C ALA A 360 -25.46 6.10 9.63
N VAL A 361 -25.03 5.14 8.80
CA VAL A 361 -24.45 5.32 7.46
C VAL A 361 -24.57 6.69 6.81
N GLU A 362 -25.76 6.86 6.23
CA GLU A 362 -26.21 8.01 5.46
C GLU A 362 -26.12 9.31 6.28
N ARG A 363 -26.61 9.33 7.51
CA ARG A 363 -26.52 10.50 8.40
C ARG A 363 -25.08 10.91 8.69
N ALA A 364 -24.16 9.95 8.87
CA ALA A 364 -22.76 10.26 9.07
C ALA A 364 -22.18 10.96 7.83
N VAL A 365 -22.42 10.41 6.63
CA VAL A 365 -21.93 11.00 5.36
C VAL A 365 -22.55 12.38 5.11
N GLU A 366 -23.84 12.57 5.41
CA GLU A 366 -24.51 13.88 5.34
C GLU A 366 -23.81 14.92 6.23
N ALA A 367 -23.49 14.55 7.48
CA ALA A 367 -22.77 15.45 8.40
C ALA A 367 -21.37 15.85 7.89
N LEU A 368 -20.68 14.96 7.17
CA LEU A 368 -19.42 15.28 6.50
C LEU A 368 -19.66 16.30 5.36
N HIS A 369 -20.68 16.05 4.53
CA HIS A 369 -21.03 16.91 3.39
C HIS A 369 -21.47 18.31 3.83
N GLU A 370 -22.21 18.42 4.94
CA GLU A 370 -22.60 19.71 5.56
C GLU A 370 -21.37 20.53 5.99
N ARG A 371 -20.28 19.87 6.40
CA ARG A 371 -19.00 20.51 6.67
C ARG A 371 -18.17 20.75 5.41
N GLY A 372 -18.67 20.39 4.23
CA GLY A 372 -17.96 20.51 2.96
C GLY A 372 -16.77 19.56 2.88
N VAL A 373 -16.94 18.32 3.30
CA VAL A 373 -15.96 17.24 3.15
C VAL A 373 -16.61 16.10 2.40
N VAL A 374 -15.91 15.55 1.41
CA VAL A 374 -16.27 14.33 0.68
C VAL A 374 -15.38 13.20 1.18
N PHE A 375 -15.94 12.06 1.54
CA PHE A 375 -15.22 10.97 2.19
C PHE A 375 -14.35 10.15 1.23
N ASN A 376 -14.81 9.91 0.00
CA ASN A 376 -14.10 9.25 -1.10
C ASN A 376 -13.63 7.81 -0.89
N ASP A 377 -13.82 7.18 0.27
CA ASP A 377 -13.46 5.76 0.47
C ASP A 377 -14.44 5.04 1.40
N LEU A 378 -15.74 5.23 1.14
CA LEU A 378 -16.80 4.60 1.93
C LEU A 378 -16.92 3.11 1.57
N HIS A 379 -16.64 2.24 2.54
CA HIS A 379 -16.87 0.81 2.45
C HIS A 379 -16.93 0.16 3.84
N MET A 380 -17.35 -1.11 3.92
CA MET A 380 -17.62 -1.83 5.17
C MET A 380 -16.44 -1.96 6.15
N PHE A 381 -15.20 -1.77 5.70
CA PHE A 381 -14.02 -1.81 6.59
C PHE A 381 -13.70 -0.44 7.20
N ASN A 382 -14.17 0.65 6.59
CA ASN A 382 -13.99 2.03 7.06
C ASN A 382 -15.20 2.52 7.90
N ILE A 383 -16.10 1.61 8.28
CA ILE A 383 -17.25 1.89 9.14
C ILE A 383 -17.08 1.09 10.43
N MET A 384 -16.96 1.78 11.56
CA MET A 384 -16.99 1.20 12.90
C MET A 384 -18.43 1.21 13.42
N VAL A 385 -18.94 0.06 13.85
CA VAL A 385 -20.22 -0.04 14.56
C VAL A 385 -19.91 -0.09 16.06
N ALA A 386 -20.52 0.82 16.81
CA ALA A 386 -20.34 0.92 18.25
C ALA A 386 -20.91 -0.31 18.99
N PRO A 387 -20.54 -0.54 20.26
CA PRO A 387 -21.06 -1.66 21.05
C PRO A 387 -22.59 -1.66 21.24
N ASP A 388 -23.25 -0.50 21.07
CA ASP A 388 -24.71 -0.38 21.10
C ASP A 388 -25.40 -0.92 19.83
N GLU A 389 -24.63 -1.24 18.79
CA GLU A 389 -25.07 -1.72 17.47
C GLU A 389 -26.05 -0.79 16.73
N THR A 390 -26.04 0.50 17.05
CA THR A 390 -26.90 1.52 16.42
C THR A 390 -26.12 2.74 15.96
N SER A 391 -25.03 3.07 16.66
CA SER A 391 -24.16 4.19 16.35
C SER A 391 -23.00 3.75 15.46
N VAL A 392 -22.59 4.63 14.54
CA VAL A 392 -21.48 4.37 13.62
C VAL A 392 -20.48 5.52 13.64
N ALA A 393 -19.22 5.18 13.41
CA ALA A 393 -18.16 6.14 13.17
C ALA A 393 -17.37 5.75 11.92
N LEU A 394 -16.92 6.76 11.17
CA LEU A 394 -16.12 6.57 9.96
C LEU A 394 -14.63 6.57 10.31
N LEU A 395 -13.88 5.72 9.61
CA LEU A 395 -12.44 5.52 9.79
C LEU A 395 -11.68 5.95 8.54
N ASP A 396 -10.44 6.38 8.72
CA ASP A 396 -9.47 6.60 7.64
C ASP A 396 -9.85 7.70 6.63
N PHE A 397 -9.54 8.95 6.96
CA PHE A 397 -9.86 10.13 6.13
C PHE A 397 -8.74 10.50 5.15
N GLU A 398 -7.80 9.59 4.86
CA GLU A 398 -6.63 9.88 4.02
C GLU A 398 -6.96 10.24 2.55
N THR A 399 -8.11 9.78 2.06
CA THR A 399 -8.64 10.03 0.71
C THR A 399 -9.69 11.15 0.67
N ALA A 400 -10.10 11.66 1.82
CA ALA A 400 -11.13 12.69 1.91
C ALA A 400 -10.67 13.99 1.23
N SER A 401 -11.64 14.73 0.68
CA SER A 401 -11.40 15.92 -0.13
C SER A 401 -12.44 17.01 0.11
N TYR A 402 -12.22 18.19 -0.47
CA TYR A 402 -13.16 19.31 -0.39
C TYR A 402 -13.99 19.43 -1.69
N PRO A 403 -15.27 19.86 -1.61
CA PRO A 403 -16.10 20.15 -2.78
C PRO A 403 -15.40 21.12 -3.74
N GLY A 404 -15.38 20.78 -5.03
CA GLY A 404 -14.71 21.57 -6.07
C GLY A 404 -13.28 21.12 -6.41
N ALA A 405 -12.69 20.22 -5.61
CA ALA A 405 -11.60 19.39 -6.11
C ALA A 405 -12.22 18.42 -7.13
N GLU A 406 -12.10 18.70 -8.44
CA GLU A 406 -12.47 17.77 -9.52
C GLU A 406 -11.49 16.58 -9.61
N THR A 407 -11.12 16.02 -8.46
CA THR A 407 -10.24 14.87 -8.36
C THR A 407 -11.09 13.61 -8.51
N ARG A 408 -10.83 12.87 -9.59
CA ARG A 408 -11.34 11.50 -9.74
C ARG A 408 -10.90 10.64 -8.55
N GLN A 409 -11.75 9.72 -8.14
CA GLN A 409 -11.40 8.68 -7.17
C GLN A 409 -10.35 7.76 -7.80
N LEU A 410 -9.08 7.94 -7.44
CA LEU A 410 -7.96 7.17 -8.01
C LEU A 410 -7.77 5.81 -7.33
N VAL A 411 -8.18 5.70 -6.07
CA VAL A 411 -8.08 4.48 -5.25
C VAL A 411 -9.32 4.40 -4.37
N ALA A 412 -9.95 3.23 -4.35
CA ALA A 412 -11.02 2.88 -3.43
C ALA A 412 -11.12 1.36 -3.31
N HIS A 413 -11.92 0.88 -2.37
CA HIS A 413 -12.29 -0.53 -2.33
C HIS A 413 -12.97 -0.95 -3.66
N PRO A 414 -12.53 -2.02 -4.35
CA PRO A 414 -13.01 -2.36 -5.70
C PRO A 414 -14.53 -2.48 -5.84
N GLY A 415 -15.22 -3.03 -4.83
CA GLY A 415 -16.68 -3.13 -4.80
C GLY A 415 -17.44 -1.83 -4.49
N PHE A 416 -16.75 -0.70 -4.35
CA PHE A 416 -17.32 0.61 -4.01
C PHE A 416 -16.72 1.74 -4.88
N LEU A 417 -15.83 1.42 -5.81
CA LEU A 417 -15.20 2.39 -6.71
C LEU A 417 -16.27 3.00 -7.63
N ALA A 418 -16.42 4.32 -7.56
CA ALA A 418 -17.37 5.06 -8.37
C ALA A 418 -16.91 5.14 -9.84
N PRO A 419 -17.86 5.14 -10.80
CA PRO A 419 -17.57 5.41 -12.19
C PRO A 419 -16.81 6.74 -12.41
N PRO A 420 -15.94 6.87 -13.44
CA PRO A 420 -15.09 8.05 -13.64
C PRO A 420 -15.81 9.38 -13.87
N ASP A 421 -17.10 9.35 -14.18
CA ASP A 421 -17.99 10.50 -14.34
C ASP A 421 -18.59 10.99 -13.01
N ARG A 422 -18.40 10.26 -11.90
CA ARG A 422 -18.77 10.69 -10.55
C ARG A 422 -17.60 11.44 -9.90
N THR A 423 -17.89 12.62 -9.36
CA THR A 423 -16.92 13.48 -8.66
C THR A 423 -17.56 14.14 -7.43
N GLY A 424 -16.74 14.57 -6.49
CA GLY A 424 -17.21 15.21 -5.26
C GLY A 424 -18.24 14.36 -4.50
N PRO A 425 -19.30 14.96 -3.93
CA PRO A 425 -20.32 14.24 -3.15
C PRO A 425 -21.00 13.07 -3.90
N ALA A 426 -20.99 13.08 -5.25
CA ALA A 426 -21.56 11.99 -6.04
C ALA A 426 -20.79 10.67 -5.88
N VAL A 427 -19.51 10.71 -5.50
CA VAL A 427 -18.71 9.52 -5.19
C VAL A 427 -19.25 8.81 -3.95
N ASP A 428 -19.51 9.57 -2.88
CA ASP A 428 -20.03 9.00 -1.63
C ASP A 428 -21.48 8.51 -1.80
N ARG A 429 -22.30 9.20 -2.61
CA ARG A 429 -23.66 8.72 -2.94
C ARG A 429 -23.65 7.38 -3.66
N TYR A 430 -22.75 7.20 -4.64
CA TYR A 430 -22.56 5.92 -5.30
C TYR A 430 -22.13 4.84 -4.30
N ALA A 431 -21.17 5.14 -3.42
CA ALA A 431 -20.71 4.19 -2.42
C ALA A 431 -21.79 3.84 -1.39
N LEU A 432 -22.66 4.78 -1.00
CA LEU A 432 -23.85 4.52 -0.16
C LEU A 432 -24.87 3.60 -0.84
N ALA A 433 -25.05 3.75 -2.16
CA ALA A 433 -25.90 2.85 -2.94
C ALA A 433 -25.29 1.43 -3.01
N CYS A 434 -23.98 1.32 -3.25
CA CYS A 434 -23.28 0.04 -3.16
C CYS A 434 -23.39 -0.58 -1.75
N LEU A 435 -23.24 0.22 -0.70
CA LEU A 435 -23.39 -0.23 0.69
C LEU A 435 -24.79 -0.80 0.93
N ARG A 436 -25.81 -0.15 0.39
CA ARG A 436 -27.21 -0.58 0.51
C ARG A 436 -27.41 -2.01 0.00
N LEU A 437 -26.82 -2.35 -1.14
CA LEU A 437 -26.81 -3.73 -1.65
C LEU A 437 -25.90 -4.65 -0.84
N ALA A 438 -24.69 -4.19 -0.51
CA ALA A 438 -23.67 -5.00 0.16
C ALA A 438 -24.12 -5.50 1.55
N MET A 439 -24.98 -4.75 2.24
CA MET A 439 -25.56 -5.16 3.53
C MET A 439 -26.38 -6.46 3.44
N PHE A 440 -26.87 -6.84 2.26
CA PHE A 440 -27.67 -8.05 2.05
C PHE A 440 -26.98 -9.07 1.15
N LEU A 441 -26.27 -8.60 0.12
CA LEU A 441 -25.49 -9.41 -0.81
C LEU A 441 -24.17 -8.68 -1.13
N PRO A 442 -23.06 -8.96 -0.42
CA PRO A 442 -21.77 -8.28 -0.59
C PRO A 442 -20.99 -8.79 -1.81
N LEU A 443 -21.66 -8.82 -2.97
CA LEU A 443 -21.09 -9.18 -4.26
C LEU A 443 -20.85 -7.94 -5.14
N THR A 444 -20.69 -6.78 -4.51
CA THR A 444 -20.58 -5.48 -5.21
C THR A 444 -19.31 -5.34 -6.06
N SER A 445 -18.29 -6.20 -5.86
CA SER A 445 -17.15 -6.29 -6.79
C SER A 445 -17.57 -6.63 -8.22
N LEU A 446 -18.73 -7.27 -8.43
CA LEU A 446 -19.30 -7.53 -9.76
C LEU A 446 -19.68 -6.23 -10.49
N LEU A 447 -20.00 -5.16 -9.75
CA LEU A 447 -20.40 -3.87 -10.33
C LEU A 447 -19.25 -3.18 -11.07
N GLY A 448 -18.00 -3.50 -10.72
CA GLY A 448 -16.82 -3.07 -11.47
C GLY A 448 -16.68 -3.74 -12.84
N LEU A 449 -17.36 -4.88 -13.06
CA LEU A 449 -17.41 -5.58 -14.35
C LEU A 449 -18.67 -5.19 -15.13
N ASP A 450 -19.83 -5.17 -14.47
CA ASP A 450 -21.12 -4.84 -15.06
C ASP A 450 -22.05 -4.24 -14.01
N ARG A 451 -22.37 -2.95 -14.17
CA ARG A 451 -23.27 -2.22 -13.27
C ARG A 451 -24.72 -2.70 -13.35
N GLY A 452 -25.14 -3.31 -14.47
CA GLY A 452 -26.48 -3.90 -14.63
C GLY A 452 -26.74 -5.09 -13.71
N LYS A 453 -25.70 -5.62 -13.05
CA LYS A 453 -25.87 -6.61 -11.98
C LYS A 453 -26.51 -6.03 -10.71
N ALA A 454 -26.58 -4.71 -10.56
CA ALA A 454 -27.25 -4.08 -9.43
C ALA A 454 -28.73 -4.50 -9.33
N ALA A 455 -29.47 -4.45 -10.44
CA ALA A 455 -30.88 -4.86 -10.48
C ALA A 455 -31.06 -6.33 -10.04
N HIS A 456 -30.25 -7.24 -10.59
CA HIS A 456 -30.31 -8.66 -10.24
C HIS A 456 -29.97 -8.92 -8.76
N LEU A 457 -28.97 -8.23 -8.21
CA LEU A 457 -28.66 -8.31 -6.78
C LEU A 457 -29.80 -7.76 -5.91
N ALA A 458 -30.47 -6.69 -6.35
CA ALA A 458 -31.60 -6.12 -5.63
C ALA A 458 -32.81 -7.07 -5.60
N GLU A 459 -33.11 -7.75 -6.72
CA GLU A 459 -34.16 -8.76 -6.81
C GLU A 459 -33.89 -9.92 -5.83
N LEU A 460 -32.70 -10.53 -5.91
CA LEU A 460 -32.28 -11.61 -5.02
C LEU A 460 -32.33 -11.20 -3.54
N ALA A 461 -31.86 -9.99 -3.20
CA ALA A 461 -31.91 -9.49 -1.84
C ALA A 461 -33.36 -9.32 -1.36
N SER A 462 -34.27 -8.85 -2.21
CA SER A 462 -35.69 -8.69 -1.86
C SER A 462 -36.37 -10.04 -1.61
N GLU A 463 -36.02 -11.08 -2.36
CA GLU A 463 -36.51 -12.45 -2.15
C GLU A 463 -35.99 -13.06 -0.84
N LEU A 464 -34.71 -12.88 -0.56
CA LEU A 464 -34.04 -13.46 0.61
C LEU A 464 -34.36 -12.71 1.91
N PHE A 465 -34.69 -11.42 1.82
CA PHE A 465 -34.98 -10.53 2.95
C PHE A 465 -36.35 -9.84 2.78
N PRO A 466 -37.46 -10.57 2.98
CA PRO A 466 -38.82 -10.07 2.71
C PRO A 466 -39.27 -8.92 3.63
N GLY A 467 -38.48 -8.57 4.66
CA GLY A 467 -38.72 -7.42 5.53
C GLY A 467 -38.21 -6.08 4.96
N LEU A 468 -37.62 -6.09 3.77
CA LEU A 468 -37.13 -4.89 3.10
C LEU A 468 -38.30 -3.96 2.67
N PRO A 469 -38.23 -2.64 2.95
CA PRO A 469 -39.22 -1.71 2.46
C PRO A 469 -39.24 -1.68 0.92
N ALA A 470 -40.46 -1.59 0.35
CA ALA A 470 -40.63 -1.43 -1.09
C ALA A 470 -39.87 -0.18 -1.59
N GLY A 471 -39.14 -0.31 -2.70
CA GLY A 471 -38.37 0.79 -3.28
C GLY A 471 -37.01 1.08 -2.62
N PHE A 472 -36.68 0.43 -1.50
CA PHE A 472 -35.42 0.69 -0.79
C PHE A 472 -34.19 0.38 -1.67
N LEU A 473 -34.20 -0.77 -2.33
CA LEU A 473 -33.12 -1.19 -3.22
C LEU A 473 -33.21 -0.55 -4.61
N ASP A 474 -34.41 -0.21 -5.09
CA ASP A 474 -34.62 0.46 -6.39
C ASP A 474 -33.85 1.79 -6.47
N ALA A 475 -33.82 2.55 -5.37
CA ALA A 475 -33.03 3.78 -5.30
C ALA A 475 -31.51 3.53 -5.43
N ALA A 476 -31.01 2.40 -4.92
CA ALA A 476 -29.60 2.04 -5.09
C ALA A 476 -29.30 1.61 -6.52
N VAL A 477 -30.19 0.81 -7.14
CA VAL A 477 -30.07 0.39 -8.54
C VAL A 477 -30.03 1.61 -9.45
N ALA A 478 -30.95 2.57 -9.26
CA ALA A 478 -31.00 3.79 -10.05
C ALA A 478 -29.70 4.62 -9.97
N GLU A 479 -29.12 4.80 -8.78
CA GLU A 479 -27.86 5.53 -8.61
C GLU A 479 -26.67 4.79 -9.24
N ILE A 480 -26.61 3.46 -9.08
CA ILE A 480 -25.51 2.64 -9.61
C ILE A 480 -25.56 2.59 -11.14
N GLU A 481 -26.74 2.36 -11.73
CA GLU A 481 -26.92 2.21 -13.17
C GLU A 481 -26.99 3.56 -13.90
N ALA A 482 -27.18 4.68 -13.20
CA ALA A 482 -27.22 6.00 -13.81
C ALA A 482 -26.00 6.25 -14.72
N GLY A 483 -26.26 6.70 -15.96
CA GLY A 483 -25.21 6.93 -16.96
C GLY A 483 -24.57 5.65 -17.53
N SER A 484 -25.08 4.45 -17.20
CA SER A 484 -24.74 3.22 -17.91
C SER A 484 -25.52 3.21 -19.21
N SER A 485 -24.84 3.41 -20.35
CA SER A 485 -25.46 3.09 -21.63
C SER A 485 -25.64 1.58 -21.67
N PRO A 486 -26.84 1.05 -21.97
CA PRO A 486 -26.99 -0.39 -22.15
C PRO A 486 -26.04 -0.80 -23.27
N THR A 487 -25.05 -1.63 -22.94
CA THR A 487 -24.25 -2.31 -23.95
C THR A 487 -25.22 -3.12 -24.79
N ALA A 488 -25.43 -2.70 -26.03
CA ALA A 488 -26.25 -3.42 -26.98
C ALA A 488 -25.77 -4.87 -27.05
N ASP A 489 -26.69 -5.79 -26.80
CA ASP A 489 -26.53 -7.21 -27.08
C ASP A 489 -26.13 -7.37 -28.56
N THR A 490 -24.84 -7.54 -28.83
CA THR A 490 -24.36 -8.09 -30.10
C THR A 490 -24.00 -9.55 -29.89
N THR A 491 -25.03 -10.37 -29.71
CA THR A 491 -25.00 -11.77 -30.13
C THR A 491 -26.24 -12.09 -30.96
N SER A 492 -26.47 -11.30 -32.02
CA SER A 492 -27.21 -11.80 -33.17
C SER A 492 -26.36 -12.92 -33.80
N GLY A 493 -26.67 -14.17 -33.47
CA GLY A 493 -26.11 -15.33 -34.13
C GLY A 493 -26.33 -15.25 -35.64
N PRO A 494 -25.42 -15.80 -36.47
CA PRO A 494 -25.60 -15.77 -37.90
C PRO A 494 -26.83 -16.61 -38.25
N GLY A 495 -27.90 -15.92 -38.63
CA GLY A 495 -29.05 -16.54 -39.30
C GLY A 495 -28.54 -17.28 -40.51
N GLN A 496 -28.75 -18.59 -40.55
CA GLN A 496 -28.54 -19.41 -41.74
C GLN A 496 -29.48 -18.90 -42.84
N GLY A 497 -28.91 -18.11 -43.74
CA GLY A 497 -29.53 -17.75 -45.01
C GLY A 497 -29.62 -19.01 -45.88
N ASN A 498 -30.86 -19.47 -46.03
CA ASN A 498 -31.27 -20.47 -46.99
C ASN A 498 -30.97 -19.97 -48.41
N GLY A 499 -30.19 -20.74 -49.18
CA GLY A 499 -29.79 -20.39 -50.55
C GLY A 499 -29.48 -21.64 -51.37
N GLY A 500 -30.53 -22.37 -51.75
CA GLY A 500 -30.45 -23.36 -52.83
C GLY A 500 -30.64 -22.70 -54.19
N GLY A 501 -29.96 -23.22 -55.22
CA GLY A 501 -30.41 -23.11 -56.60
C GLY A 501 -29.35 -22.82 -57.67
N GLY A 502 -28.85 -23.90 -58.30
CA GLY A 502 -28.77 -24.02 -59.75
C GLY A 502 -27.60 -23.39 -60.51
N GLY A 503 -26.84 -24.23 -61.22
CA GLY A 503 -25.92 -23.83 -62.30
C GLY A 503 -24.65 -24.65 -62.31
#